data_AF-T0RK32-F1
#
_entry.id   AF-T0RK32-F1
#
_cell.length_a   1.000
_cell.length_b   1.000
_cell.length_c   1.000
_cell.angle_alpha   90.00
_cell.angle_beta   90.00
_cell.angle_gamma   90.00
#
_symmetry.space_group_name_H-M   'P 1'
#
loop_
_entity.id
_entity.type
_entity.pdbx_description
1 polymer ?
#
loop_
_entity_poly.entity_id
_entity_poly.type
_entity_poly.pdbx_seq_one_letter_code
_entity_poly.pdbx_strand_id
1 'polypeptide(L)'
;MASSLRHKVLFVLGGPGAGKGTQCAKIVAQYGFVHLSAGDLLREERASGSENGDMIDRMIREGAIVPVKVTLDLIRKAMVASGRDLFLIDGFPRNFDNLTGWNDEMVDVDVAGVLFYDCPEDEMERRLLERGKTSGRTDDNMEAIRKRFATYTESTMPIINHFAAQNKVFHILATSTPEAVFEETKKAIEPIVSQHLVDTTQRLLNAVFQNDYATYRALCDDNISAIEPQSMGHVVEGMKFHEFYFKNQGRGGLGVASVCQANVVDPHVKLLGDTAIVSFANVIQSASEPSVVYMETRVWHRSATTGAWKNVHFHRSSK
;
A
#
# COMPACT_ATOMS: atom_id res chain seq x y z
N MET A 1 1.52 -13.72 18.72
CA MET A 1 2.55 -13.40 17.71
C MET A 1 2.41 -11.93 17.38
N ALA A 2 3.51 -11.16 17.37
CA ALA A 2 3.47 -9.78 16.91
C ALA A 2 2.98 -9.80 15.45
N SER A 3 1.78 -9.27 15.19
CA SER A 3 1.28 -9.16 13.83
C SER A 3 2.20 -8.19 13.09
N SER A 4 3.06 -8.70 12.21
CA SER A 4 3.68 -7.87 11.18
C SER A 4 2.56 -7.15 10.45
N LEU A 5 2.76 -5.86 10.14
CA LEU A 5 1.82 -5.13 9.30
C LEU A 5 1.70 -5.88 7.98
N ARG A 6 0.48 -6.24 7.58
CA ARG A 6 0.26 -6.89 6.28
C ARG A 6 0.46 -5.85 5.19
N HIS A 7 1.12 -6.25 4.10
CA HIS A 7 1.20 -5.41 2.90
C HIS A 7 -0.22 -5.05 2.45
N LYS A 8 -0.47 -3.79 2.12
CA LYS A 8 -1.76 -3.30 1.66
C LYS A 8 -1.73 -3.13 0.15
N VAL A 9 -2.66 -3.80 -0.52
CA VAL A 9 -2.76 -3.87 -1.98
C VAL A 9 -4.04 -3.20 -2.46
N LEU A 10 -3.90 -2.43 -3.53
CA LEU A 10 -4.99 -2.04 -4.41
C LEU A 10 -4.77 -2.69 -5.78
N PHE A 11 -5.80 -3.37 -6.28
CA PHE A 11 -5.82 -3.75 -7.70
C PHE A 11 -6.17 -2.53 -8.54
N VAL A 12 -5.49 -2.38 -9.67
CA VAL A 12 -5.77 -1.29 -10.61
C VAL A 12 -6.32 -1.90 -11.90
N LEU A 13 -7.64 -1.77 -12.07
CA LEU A 13 -8.40 -2.37 -13.16
C LEU A 13 -9.08 -1.30 -14.02
N GLY A 14 -9.43 -1.70 -15.24
CA GLY A 14 -10.00 -0.84 -16.27
C GLY A 14 -9.51 -1.26 -17.65
N GLY A 15 -10.24 -0.85 -18.68
CA GLY A 15 -9.94 -1.27 -20.05
C GLY A 15 -8.56 -0.81 -20.57
N PRO A 16 -8.07 -1.40 -21.66
CA PRO A 16 -6.83 -0.95 -22.30
C PRO A 16 -7.01 0.50 -22.77
N GLY A 17 -6.07 1.40 -22.46
CA GLY A 17 -6.20 2.82 -22.82
C GLY A 17 -6.92 3.69 -21.78
N ALA A 18 -7.49 3.12 -20.71
CA ALA A 18 -8.17 3.87 -19.65
C ALA A 18 -7.27 4.82 -18.81
N GLY A 19 -5.95 4.82 -19.01
CA GLY A 19 -5.03 5.73 -18.32
C GLY A 19 -4.49 5.24 -16.97
N LYS A 20 -4.66 3.94 -16.64
CA LYS A 20 -4.19 3.31 -15.38
C LYS A 20 -2.74 3.65 -15.03
N GLY A 21 -1.79 3.40 -15.93
CA GLY A 21 -0.36 3.64 -15.67
C GLY A 21 -0.04 5.10 -15.34
N THR A 22 -0.71 6.05 -16.00
CA THR A 22 -0.57 7.49 -15.69
C THR A 22 -1.01 7.80 -14.26
N GLN A 23 -2.13 7.22 -13.84
CA GLN A 23 -2.64 7.42 -12.49
C GLN A 23 -1.77 6.70 -11.44
N CYS A 24 -1.31 5.48 -11.72
CA CYS A 24 -0.34 4.78 -10.87
C CYS A 24 0.92 5.62 -10.64
N ALA A 25 1.49 6.23 -11.67
CA ALA A 25 2.68 7.08 -11.54
C ALA A 25 2.42 8.30 -10.62
N LYS A 26 1.25 8.94 -10.73
CA LYS A 26 0.85 10.04 -9.84
C LYS A 26 0.66 9.57 -8.39
N ILE A 27 0.06 8.40 -8.17
CA ILE A 27 -0.11 7.81 -6.83
C ILE A 27 1.26 7.47 -6.22
N VAL A 28 2.17 6.87 -6.98
CA VAL A 28 3.54 6.57 -6.52
C VAL A 28 4.24 7.85 -6.08
N ALA A 29 4.21 8.90 -6.90
CA ALA A 29 4.86 10.17 -6.60
C ALA A 29 4.27 10.86 -5.36
N GLN A 30 2.94 10.90 -5.23
CA GLN A 30 2.29 11.65 -4.15
C GLN A 30 2.14 10.85 -2.85
N TYR A 31 1.95 9.53 -2.93
CA TYR A 31 1.59 8.68 -1.78
C TYR A 31 2.63 7.60 -1.44
N GLY A 32 3.65 7.40 -2.28
CA GLY A 32 4.79 6.51 -1.99
C GLY A 32 4.51 5.01 -2.22
N PHE A 33 3.39 4.67 -2.87
CA PHE A 33 3.08 3.31 -3.28
C PHE A 33 4.16 2.73 -4.19
N VAL A 34 4.25 1.41 -4.27
CA VAL A 34 4.99 0.69 -5.31
C VAL A 34 4.01 0.28 -6.40
N HIS A 35 4.29 0.66 -7.64
CA HIS A 35 3.52 0.20 -8.79
C HIS A 35 4.14 -1.07 -9.37
N LEU A 36 3.37 -2.15 -9.36
CA LEU A 36 3.73 -3.44 -9.94
C LEU A 36 2.75 -3.76 -11.07
N SER A 37 3.22 -3.65 -12.30
CA SER A 37 2.46 -4.04 -13.49
C SER A 37 2.74 -5.50 -13.80
N ALA A 38 1.72 -6.36 -13.73
CA ALA A 38 1.87 -7.77 -14.04
C ALA A 38 2.42 -8.00 -15.46
N GLY A 39 2.01 -7.15 -16.41
CA GLY A 39 2.52 -7.22 -17.77
C GLY A 39 3.99 -6.81 -17.91
N ASP A 40 4.46 -5.84 -17.12
CA ASP A 40 5.88 -5.44 -17.13
C ASP A 40 6.75 -6.50 -16.46
N LEU A 41 6.32 -7.04 -15.31
CA LEU A 41 7.03 -8.14 -14.62
C LEU A 41 7.22 -9.36 -15.53
N LEU A 42 6.18 -9.74 -16.29
CA LEU A 42 6.29 -10.84 -17.27
C LEU A 42 7.24 -10.52 -18.42
N ARG A 43 7.26 -9.27 -18.92
CA ARG A 43 8.19 -8.85 -19.98
C ARG A 43 9.64 -8.84 -19.50
N GLU A 44 9.88 -8.38 -18.28
CA GLU A 44 11.20 -8.38 -17.64
C GLU A 44 11.69 -9.81 -17.41
N GLU A 45 10.84 -10.68 -16.88
CA GLU A 45 11.14 -12.10 -16.66
C GLU A 45 11.51 -12.79 -17.99
N ARG A 46 10.75 -12.54 -19.05
CA ARG A 46 11.09 -12.98 -20.41
C ARG A 46 12.47 -12.51 -20.86
N ALA A 47 12.78 -11.23 -20.67
CA ALA A 47 14.06 -10.64 -21.12
C ALA A 47 15.26 -11.11 -20.28
N SER A 48 15.03 -11.65 -19.08
CA SER A 48 16.07 -12.10 -18.17
C SER A 48 16.73 -13.43 -18.58
N GLY A 49 16.14 -14.17 -19.52
CA GLY A 49 16.60 -15.51 -19.92
C GLY A 49 16.29 -16.59 -18.88
N SER A 50 15.27 -16.39 -18.05
CA SER A 50 14.87 -17.38 -17.04
C SER A 50 14.25 -18.63 -17.66
N GLU A 51 14.12 -19.68 -16.86
CA GLU A 51 13.48 -20.96 -17.26
C GLU A 51 12.04 -20.75 -17.78
N ASN A 52 11.34 -19.73 -17.26
CA ASN A 52 9.99 -19.39 -17.70
C ASN A 52 9.96 -18.50 -18.96
N GLY A 53 11.09 -17.97 -19.42
CA GLY A 53 11.14 -16.94 -20.45
C GLY A 53 10.51 -17.36 -21.78
N ASP A 54 10.81 -18.57 -22.25
CA ASP A 54 10.27 -19.10 -23.51
C ASP A 54 8.77 -19.37 -23.44
N MET A 55 8.28 -19.86 -22.28
CA MET A 55 6.85 -20.07 -22.03
C MET A 55 6.11 -18.72 -22.03
N ILE A 56 6.66 -17.73 -21.32
CA ILE A 56 6.07 -16.38 -21.23
C ILE A 56 6.02 -15.73 -22.61
N ASP A 57 7.09 -15.81 -23.41
CA ASP A 57 7.12 -15.25 -24.76
C ASP A 57 6.02 -15.83 -25.65
N ARG A 58 5.86 -17.16 -25.65
CA ARG A 58 4.83 -17.85 -26.42
C ARG A 58 3.43 -17.38 -26.04
N MET A 59 3.12 -17.37 -24.74
CA MET A 59 1.79 -17.00 -24.24
C MET A 59 1.47 -15.52 -24.49
N ILE A 60 2.45 -14.62 -24.33
CA ILE A 60 2.27 -13.19 -24.64
C ILE A 60 1.96 -12.98 -26.13
N ARG A 61 2.68 -13.65 -27.04
CA ARG A 61 2.45 -13.53 -28.49
C ARG A 61 1.08 -14.06 -28.91
N GLU A 62 0.63 -15.14 -28.27
CA GLU A 62 -0.66 -15.79 -28.55
C GLU A 62 -1.84 -15.07 -27.85
N GLY A 63 -1.57 -14.11 -26.97
CA GLY A 63 -2.60 -13.48 -26.14
C GLY A 63 -3.18 -14.41 -25.08
N ALA A 64 -2.50 -15.52 -24.78
CA ALA A 64 -2.87 -16.49 -23.76
C ALA A 64 -2.50 -15.99 -22.36
N ILE A 65 -3.18 -16.52 -21.34
CA ILE A 65 -2.95 -16.14 -19.94
C ILE A 65 -1.83 -17.02 -19.38
N VAL A 66 -0.78 -16.37 -18.88
CA VAL A 66 0.34 -17.04 -18.18
C VAL A 66 -0.19 -17.73 -16.92
N PRO A 67 0.29 -18.95 -16.57
CA PRO A 67 -0.09 -19.62 -15.33
C PRO A 67 -0.03 -18.67 -14.13
N VAL A 68 -1.12 -18.67 -13.35
CA VAL A 68 -1.32 -17.71 -12.25
C VAL A 68 -0.14 -17.70 -11.29
N LYS A 69 0.38 -18.89 -10.93
CA LYS A 69 1.49 -19.07 -10.01
C LYS A 69 2.75 -18.31 -10.43
N VAL A 70 3.11 -18.34 -11.72
CA VAL A 70 4.28 -17.61 -12.22
C VAL A 70 4.11 -16.10 -12.03
N THR A 71 2.90 -15.59 -12.31
CA THR A 71 2.60 -14.16 -12.11
C THR A 71 2.64 -13.78 -10.64
N LEU A 72 2.09 -14.62 -9.75
CA LEU A 72 2.08 -14.40 -8.31
C LEU A 72 3.50 -14.45 -7.70
N ASP A 73 4.33 -15.39 -8.13
CA ASP A 73 5.74 -15.49 -7.69
C ASP A 73 6.52 -14.22 -8.05
N LEU A 74 6.32 -13.69 -9.26
CA LEU A 74 6.94 -12.43 -9.70
C LEU A 74 6.46 -11.24 -8.86
N ILE A 75 5.14 -11.15 -8.62
CA ILE A 75 4.57 -10.09 -7.78
C ILE A 75 5.14 -10.18 -6.36
N ARG A 76 5.15 -11.37 -5.75
CA ARG A 76 5.67 -11.58 -4.39
C ARG A 76 7.15 -11.21 -4.28
N LYS A 77 7.97 -11.66 -5.24
CA LYS A 77 9.39 -11.31 -5.32
C LYS A 77 9.59 -9.79 -5.38
N ALA A 78 8.82 -9.09 -6.21
CA ALA A 78 8.89 -7.64 -6.34
C ALA A 78 8.41 -6.90 -5.07
N MET A 79 7.34 -7.39 -4.43
CA MET A 79 6.87 -6.84 -3.15
C MET A 79 7.94 -6.93 -2.06
N VAL A 80 8.52 -8.12 -1.86
CA VAL A 80 9.58 -8.34 -0.87
C VAL A 80 10.82 -7.49 -1.17
N ALA A 81 11.26 -7.44 -2.43
CA ALA A 81 12.42 -6.66 -2.83
C ALA A 81 12.24 -5.15 -2.61
N SER A 82 11.00 -4.65 -2.69
CA SER A 82 10.72 -3.23 -2.50
C SER A 82 10.90 -2.76 -1.04
N GLY A 83 10.71 -3.65 -0.07
CA GLY A 83 10.70 -3.31 1.35
C GLY A 83 9.64 -2.30 1.77
N ARG A 84 8.59 -2.09 0.96
CA ARG A 84 7.49 -1.15 1.22
C ARG A 84 6.20 -1.90 1.58
N ASP A 85 5.23 -1.16 2.13
CA ASP A 85 3.98 -1.73 2.62
C ASP A 85 2.77 -1.47 1.72
N LEU A 86 2.85 -0.51 0.79
CA LEU A 86 1.73 -0.06 -0.03
C LEU A 86 1.96 -0.37 -1.52
N PHE A 87 1.05 -1.12 -2.13
CA PHE A 87 1.21 -1.64 -3.49
C PHE A 87 0.00 -1.36 -4.39
N LEU A 88 0.30 -1.01 -5.63
CA LEU A 88 -0.64 -0.97 -6.74
C LEU A 88 -0.33 -2.14 -7.67
N ILE A 89 -1.26 -3.08 -7.78
CA ILE A 89 -1.12 -4.23 -8.69
C ILE A 89 -1.93 -3.91 -9.95
N ASP A 90 -1.23 -3.53 -11.02
CA ASP A 90 -1.84 -3.08 -12.28
C ASP A 90 -1.99 -4.24 -13.28
N GLY A 91 -3.21 -4.37 -13.80
CA GLY A 91 -3.52 -5.35 -14.83
C GLY A 91 -3.60 -6.79 -14.32
N PHE A 92 -3.81 -6.99 -13.02
CA PHE A 92 -4.10 -8.26 -12.37
C PHE A 92 -5.06 -8.00 -11.18
N PRO A 93 -5.99 -8.92 -10.85
CA PRO A 93 -6.37 -10.13 -11.61
C PRO A 93 -7.14 -9.80 -12.90
N ARG A 94 -6.98 -10.63 -13.94
CA ARG A 94 -7.69 -10.45 -15.23
C ARG A 94 -8.90 -11.37 -15.42
N ASN A 95 -8.98 -12.44 -14.65
CA ASN A 95 -10.04 -13.44 -14.67
C ASN A 95 -10.19 -14.09 -13.28
N PHE A 96 -11.14 -15.02 -13.12
CA PHE A 96 -11.39 -15.66 -11.83
C PHE A 96 -10.28 -16.63 -11.42
N ASP A 97 -9.60 -17.29 -12.36
CA ASP A 97 -8.46 -18.15 -12.03
C ASP A 97 -7.32 -17.36 -11.38
N ASN A 98 -7.06 -16.14 -11.87
CA ASN A 98 -6.12 -15.20 -11.27
C ASN A 98 -6.55 -14.81 -9.85
N LEU A 99 -7.83 -14.50 -9.66
CA LEU A 99 -8.35 -14.10 -8.35
C LEU A 99 -8.33 -15.26 -7.34
N THR A 100 -8.71 -16.47 -7.77
CA THR A 100 -8.64 -17.68 -6.95
C THR A 100 -7.20 -17.97 -6.53
N GLY A 101 -6.26 -17.99 -7.49
CA GLY A 101 -4.85 -18.17 -7.18
C GLY A 101 -4.31 -17.10 -6.23
N TRP A 102 -4.72 -15.83 -6.39
CA TRP A 102 -4.36 -14.78 -5.44
C TRP A 102 -4.88 -15.09 -4.03
N ASN A 103 -6.15 -15.47 -3.89
CA ASN A 103 -6.74 -15.77 -2.59
C ASN A 103 -6.07 -16.97 -1.91
N ASP A 104 -5.59 -17.94 -2.68
CA ASP A 104 -4.92 -19.14 -2.16
C ASP A 104 -3.46 -18.86 -1.77
N GLU A 105 -2.72 -18.08 -2.56
CA GLU A 105 -1.28 -17.91 -2.39
C GLU A 105 -0.87 -16.59 -1.70
N MET A 106 -1.71 -15.56 -1.67
CA MET A 106 -1.43 -14.21 -1.11
C MET A 106 -2.22 -13.91 0.18
N VAL A 107 -2.42 -14.93 1.02
CA VAL A 107 -3.22 -14.85 2.27
C VAL A 107 -2.67 -13.87 3.32
N ASP A 108 -1.39 -13.52 3.22
CA ASP A 108 -0.67 -12.60 4.09
C ASP A 108 -0.79 -11.12 3.67
N VAL A 109 -1.48 -10.86 2.56
CA VAL A 109 -1.68 -9.52 1.99
C VAL A 109 -3.11 -9.04 2.27
N ASP A 110 -3.25 -7.75 2.61
CA ASP A 110 -4.53 -7.09 2.79
C ASP A 110 -4.95 -6.38 1.49
N VAL A 111 -5.98 -6.90 0.82
CA VAL A 111 -6.55 -6.27 -0.39
C VAL A 111 -7.59 -5.23 0.04
N ALA A 112 -7.18 -3.97 -0.02
CA ALA A 112 -8.01 -2.81 0.32
C ALA A 112 -9.16 -2.60 -0.69
N GLY A 113 -8.96 -2.98 -1.95
CA GLY A 113 -9.99 -2.91 -2.98
C GLY A 113 -9.44 -2.80 -4.39
N VAL A 114 -10.31 -2.32 -5.29
CA VAL A 114 -10.05 -2.14 -6.72
C VAL A 114 -10.24 -0.67 -7.08
N LEU A 115 -9.19 -0.03 -7.60
CA LEU A 115 -9.30 1.21 -8.35
C LEU A 115 -9.79 0.87 -9.76
N PHE A 116 -11.04 1.20 -10.06
CA PHE A 116 -11.61 0.93 -11.38
C PHE A 116 -11.69 2.22 -12.19
N TYR A 117 -10.84 2.30 -13.21
CA TYR A 117 -10.85 3.39 -14.19
C TYR A 117 -11.82 3.05 -15.33
N ASP A 118 -13.01 3.63 -15.25
CA ASP A 118 -14.09 3.46 -16.22
C ASP A 118 -13.94 4.46 -17.36
N CYS A 119 -13.77 3.94 -18.57
CA CYS A 119 -13.56 4.73 -19.76
C CYS A 119 -14.39 4.11 -20.89
N PRO A 120 -15.17 4.92 -21.64
CA PRO A 120 -15.84 4.47 -22.86
C PRO A 120 -14.87 3.87 -23.88
N GLU A 121 -15.35 2.88 -24.64
CA GLU A 121 -14.53 2.13 -25.60
C GLU A 121 -13.97 3.00 -26.73
N ASP A 122 -14.77 3.94 -27.23
CA ASP A 122 -14.37 4.90 -28.27
C ASP A 122 -13.20 5.78 -27.83
N GLU A 123 -13.23 6.25 -26.58
CA GLU A 123 -12.15 7.03 -25.98
C GLU A 123 -10.90 6.18 -25.74
N MET A 124 -11.08 4.93 -25.29
CA MET A 124 -9.97 3.98 -25.12
C MET A 124 -9.30 3.65 -26.45
N GLU A 125 -10.07 3.39 -27.50
CA GLU A 125 -9.59 3.10 -28.85
C GLU A 125 -8.78 4.27 -29.40
N ARG A 126 -9.30 5.49 -29.28
CA ARG A 126 -8.60 6.73 -29.66
C ARG A 126 -7.23 6.83 -29.00
N ARG A 127 -7.16 6.63 -27.68
CA ARG A 127 -5.91 6.70 -26.90
C ARG A 127 -4.92 5.61 -27.29
N LEU A 128 -5.39 4.40 -27.56
CA LEU A 128 -4.53 3.28 -27.98
C LEU A 128 -3.91 3.53 -29.36
N LEU A 129 -4.69 4.07 -30.31
CA LEU A 129 -4.19 4.43 -31.64
C LEU A 129 -3.13 5.55 -31.58
N GLU A 130 -3.29 6.54 -30.71
CA GLU A 130 -2.28 7.58 -30.49
C GLU A 130 -1.01 7.03 -29.84
N ARG A 131 -1.14 6.10 -28.89
CA ARG A 131 0.00 5.45 -28.24
C ARG A 131 0.78 4.55 -29.22
N GLY A 132 0.10 3.85 -30.11
CA GLY A 132 0.75 3.02 -31.13
C GLY A 132 1.66 3.82 -32.06
N LYS A 133 1.30 5.09 -32.33
CA LYS A 133 2.12 6.01 -33.14
C LYS A 133 3.40 6.47 -32.43
N THR A 134 3.41 6.51 -31.10
CA THR A 134 4.47 7.15 -30.30
C THR A 134 5.36 6.18 -29.52
N SER A 135 4.87 4.98 -29.19
CA SER A 135 5.54 4.08 -28.23
C SER A 135 6.31 2.91 -28.85
N GLY A 136 6.20 2.66 -30.16
CA GLY A 136 6.86 1.53 -30.82
C GLY A 136 6.38 0.13 -30.37
N ARG A 137 5.25 0.06 -29.64
CA ARG A 137 4.63 -1.20 -29.22
C ARG A 137 4.08 -1.97 -30.42
N THR A 138 4.65 -3.12 -30.71
CA THR A 138 4.29 -3.98 -31.85
C THR A 138 2.91 -4.65 -31.71
N ASP A 139 2.29 -4.58 -30.53
CA ASP A 139 1.01 -5.17 -30.16
C ASP A 139 -0.18 -4.19 -30.20
N ASP A 140 0.03 -2.91 -30.54
CA ASP A 140 -1.05 -1.90 -30.66
C ASP A 140 -1.59 -1.81 -32.11
N ASN A 141 -1.93 -2.96 -32.73
CA ASN A 141 -2.66 -3.01 -34.01
C ASN A 141 -4.18 -3.20 -33.79
N MET A 142 -5.00 -2.88 -34.79
CA MET A 142 -6.46 -2.84 -34.63
C MET A 142 -7.08 -4.18 -34.19
N GLU A 143 -6.56 -5.29 -34.70
CA GLU A 143 -7.04 -6.62 -34.33
C GLU A 143 -6.70 -6.96 -32.87
N ALA A 144 -5.47 -6.65 -32.44
CA ALA A 144 -5.02 -6.84 -31.07
C ALA A 144 -5.78 -5.95 -30.08
N ILE A 145 -6.09 -4.70 -30.45
CA ILE A 145 -6.90 -3.77 -29.65
C ILE A 145 -8.30 -4.36 -29.41
N ARG A 146 -8.98 -4.84 -30.45
CA ARG A 146 -10.30 -5.47 -30.33
C ARG A 146 -10.29 -6.70 -29.45
N LYS A 147 -9.28 -7.58 -29.61
CA LYS A 147 -9.12 -8.76 -28.72
C LYS A 147 -8.98 -8.35 -27.27
N ARG A 148 -8.23 -7.27 -26.97
CA ARG A 148 -8.07 -6.76 -25.60
C ARG A 148 -9.35 -6.19 -25.02
N PHE A 149 -10.20 -5.54 -25.82
CA PHE A 149 -11.53 -5.12 -25.37
C PHE A 149 -12.43 -6.30 -25.08
N ALA A 150 -12.48 -7.31 -25.96
CA ALA A 150 -13.25 -8.53 -25.73
C ALA A 150 -12.82 -9.23 -24.43
N THR A 151 -11.52 -9.47 -24.23
CA THR A 151 -10.99 -10.08 -23.00
C THR A 151 -11.33 -9.26 -21.75
N TYR A 152 -11.23 -7.93 -21.84
CA TYR A 152 -11.60 -7.05 -20.73
C TYR A 152 -13.07 -7.21 -20.34
N THR A 153 -13.98 -7.16 -21.31
CA THR A 153 -15.42 -7.28 -21.10
C THR A 153 -15.82 -8.68 -20.62
N GLU A 154 -15.26 -9.73 -21.21
CA GLU A 154 -15.65 -11.12 -20.93
C GLU A 154 -15.02 -11.66 -19.64
N SER A 155 -13.79 -11.25 -19.31
CA SER A 155 -13.02 -11.85 -18.21
C SER A 155 -12.74 -10.90 -17.05
N THR A 156 -12.45 -9.62 -17.32
CA THR A 156 -12.05 -8.66 -16.26
C THR A 156 -13.24 -7.95 -15.63
N MET A 157 -14.27 -7.56 -16.40
CA MET A 157 -15.48 -6.95 -15.85
C MET A 157 -16.21 -7.82 -14.81
N PRO A 158 -16.33 -9.16 -14.97
CA PRO A 158 -16.86 -10.01 -13.91
C PRO A 158 -16.11 -9.91 -12.57
N ILE A 159 -14.80 -9.66 -12.60
CA ILE A 159 -14.00 -9.44 -11.39
C ILE A 159 -14.33 -8.11 -10.73
N ILE A 160 -14.46 -7.04 -11.53
CA ILE A 160 -14.88 -5.74 -11.03
C ILE A 160 -16.26 -5.87 -10.35
N ASN A 161 -17.20 -6.58 -10.98
CA ASN A 161 -18.52 -6.84 -10.40
C ASN A 161 -18.46 -7.64 -9.10
N HIS A 162 -17.56 -8.64 -9.02
CA HIS A 162 -17.34 -9.42 -7.80
C HIS A 162 -16.87 -8.55 -6.63
N PHE A 163 -15.94 -7.61 -6.85
CA PHE A 163 -15.52 -6.66 -5.82
C PHE A 163 -16.57 -5.57 -5.55
N ALA A 164 -17.35 -5.16 -6.57
CA ALA A 164 -18.41 -4.18 -6.41
C ALA A 164 -19.49 -4.69 -5.45
N ALA A 165 -19.87 -5.97 -5.56
CA ALA A 165 -20.79 -6.63 -4.64
C ALA A 165 -20.32 -6.64 -3.18
N GLN A 166 -19.02 -6.43 -2.93
CA GLN A 166 -18.40 -6.35 -1.60
C GLN A 166 -18.16 -4.91 -1.12
N ASN A 167 -18.61 -3.91 -1.89
CA ASN A 167 -18.29 -2.49 -1.66
C ASN A 167 -16.77 -2.20 -1.65
N LYS A 168 -16.00 -2.96 -2.44
CA LYS A 168 -14.54 -2.82 -2.55
C LYS A 168 -14.07 -2.21 -3.88
N VAL A 169 -14.98 -1.56 -4.63
CA VAL A 169 -14.64 -0.88 -5.88
C VAL A 169 -14.69 0.63 -5.68
N PHE A 170 -13.57 1.28 -5.97
CA PHE A 170 -13.48 2.73 -6.13
C PHE A 170 -13.66 3.04 -7.60
N HIS A 171 -14.90 3.37 -7.99
CA HIS A 171 -15.27 3.70 -9.37
C HIS A 171 -14.82 5.11 -9.71
N ILE A 172 -13.99 5.25 -10.76
CA ILE A 172 -13.40 6.51 -11.18
C ILE A 172 -13.64 6.69 -12.68
N LEU A 173 -14.38 7.73 -13.05
CA LEU A 173 -14.63 8.07 -14.45
C LEU A 173 -13.36 8.65 -15.09
N ALA A 174 -12.80 7.94 -16.07
CA ALA A 174 -11.51 8.24 -16.69
C ALA A 174 -11.62 8.98 -18.05
N THR A 175 -12.68 9.79 -18.21
CA THR A 175 -12.97 10.54 -19.45
C THR A 175 -12.43 11.97 -19.45
N SER A 176 -12.09 12.52 -18.28
CA SER A 176 -11.58 13.88 -18.11
C SER A 176 -10.05 13.97 -18.24
N THR A 177 -9.48 15.15 -17.96
CA THR A 177 -8.03 15.34 -17.94
C THR A 177 -7.34 14.46 -16.89
N PRO A 178 -6.07 14.08 -17.07
CA PRO A 178 -5.33 13.26 -16.11
C PRO A 178 -5.34 13.83 -14.69
N GLU A 179 -5.34 15.16 -14.54
CA GLU A 179 -5.38 15.87 -13.27
C GLU A 179 -6.75 15.73 -12.59
N ALA A 180 -7.85 15.93 -13.33
CA ALA A 180 -9.19 15.78 -12.79
C ALA A 180 -9.48 14.34 -12.34
N VAL A 181 -9.07 13.35 -13.15
CA VAL A 181 -9.15 11.92 -12.79
C VAL A 181 -8.33 11.62 -11.54
N PHE A 182 -7.19 12.29 -11.39
CA PHE A 182 -6.34 12.11 -10.22
C PHE A 182 -6.97 12.70 -8.95
N GLU A 183 -7.62 13.86 -9.01
CA GLU A 183 -8.34 14.41 -7.84
C GLU A 183 -9.44 13.47 -7.34
N GLU A 184 -10.17 12.80 -8.23
CA GLU A 184 -11.11 11.75 -7.84
C GLU A 184 -10.40 10.51 -7.26
N THR A 185 -9.27 10.14 -7.84
CA THR A 185 -8.43 9.04 -7.33
C THR A 185 -7.95 9.32 -5.89
N LYS A 186 -7.60 10.56 -5.55
CA LYS A 186 -7.16 10.93 -4.19
C LYS A 186 -8.21 10.60 -3.13
N LYS A 187 -9.50 10.82 -3.43
CA LYS A 187 -10.60 10.51 -2.50
C LYS A 187 -10.66 9.03 -2.13
N ALA A 188 -10.21 8.14 -3.02
CA ALA A 188 -10.09 6.71 -2.76
C ALA A 188 -8.79 6.35 -2.01
N ILE A 189 -7.68 7.01 -2.35
CA ILE A 189 -6.35 6.70 -1.81
C ILE A 189 -6.13 7.22 -0.38
N GLU A 190 -6.56 8.44 -0.09
CA GLU A 190 -6.26 9.09 1.19
C GLU A 190 -6.80 8.35 2.42
N PRO A 191 -8.01 7.77 2.42
CA PRO A 191 -8.48 6.93 3.51
C PRO A 191 -7.59 5.69 3.74
N ILE A 192 -7.08 5.10 2.65
CA ILE A 192 -6.23 3.89 2.68
C ILE A 192 -4.86 4.21 3.29
N VAL A 193 -4.27 5.34 2.88
CA VAL A 193 -3.00 5.84 3.46
C VAL A 193 -3.19 6.22 4.93
N SER A 194 -4.32 6.85 5.26
CA SER A 194 -4.65 7.23 6.63
C SER A 194 -4.78 6.00 7.53
N GLN A 195 -5.50 4.97 7.09
CA GLN A 195 -5.61 3.71 7.83
C GLN A 195 -4.25 3.03 7.97
N HIS A 196 -3.42 3.01 6.91
CA HIS A 196 -2.07 2.47 7.00
C HIS A 196 -1.19 3.18 8.05
N LEU A 197 -1.30 4.51 8.17
CA LEU A 197 -0.59 5.27 9.21
C LEU A 197 -1.10 4.97 10.62
N VAL A 198 -2.40 4.73 10.78
CA VAL A 198 -3.01 4.26 12.05
C VAL A 198 -2.46 2.88 12.41
N ASP A 199 -2.46 1.93 11.47
CA ASP A 199 -1.96 0.58 11.69
C ASP A 199 -0.44 0.59 12.00
N THR A 200 0.32 1.46 11.32
CA THR A 200 1.76 1.67 11.57
C THR A 200 2.00 2.28 12.94
N THR A 201 1.14 3.22 13.37
CA THR A 201 1.18 3.80 14.72
C THR A 201 0.88 2.75 15.78
N GLN A 202 -0.13 1.90 15.56
CA GLN A 202 -0.45 0.79 16.46
C GLN A 202 0.72 -0.21 16.55
N ARG A 203 1.37 -0.52 15.42
CA ARG A 203 2.58 -1.37 15.40
C ARG A 203 3.72 -0.76 16.21
N LEU A 204 3.96 0.54 16.07
CA LEU A 204 4.97 1.25 16.86
C LEU A 204 4.68 1.15 18.36
N LEU A 205 3.43 1.42 18.78
CA LEU A 205 3.04 1.30 20.18
C LEU A 205 3.21 -0.12 20.70
N ASN A 206 2.80 -1.13 19.93
CA ASN A 206 3.02 -2.54 20.28
C ASN A 206 4.50 -2.84 20.52
N ALA A 207 5.40 -2.29 19.69
CA ALA A 207 6.83 -2.46 19.84
C ALA A 207 7.35 -1.90 21.18
N VAL A 208 6.83 -0.75 21.63
CA VAL A 208 7.15 -0.17 22.95
C VAL A 208 6.75 -1.12 24.08
N PHE A 209 5.51 -1.60 24.09
CA PHE A 209 5.01 -2.46 25.18
C PHE A 209 5.58 -3.88 25.18
N GLN A 210 6.03 -4.37 24.01
CA GLN A 210 6.67 -5.68 23.86
C GLN A 210 8.20 -5.63 24.04
N ASN A 211 8.77 -4.46 24.35
CA ASN A 211 10.21 -4.22 24.43
C ASN A 211 10.97 -4.59 23.12
N ASP A 212 10.34 -4.35 21.97
CA ASP A 212 10.92 -4.56 20.64
C ASP A 212 11.58 -3.27 20.13
N TYR A 213 12.80 -3.01 20.61
CA TYR A 213 13.57 -1.83 20.20
C TYR A 213 13.92 -1.84 18.71
N ALA A 214 14.07 -3.01 18.09
CA ALA A 214 14.42 -3.12 16.68
C ALA A 214 13.28 -2.58 15.80
N THR A 215 12.04 -2.98 16.07
CA THR A 215 10.87 -2.43 15.36
C THR A 215 10.68 -0.95 15.66
N TYR A 216 10.83 -0.51 16.91
CA TYR A 216 10.72 0.92 17.26
C TYR A 216 11.75 1.76 16.48
N ARG A 217 13.02 1.36 16.48
CA ARG A 217 14.08 2.02 15.71
C ARG A 217 13.81 2.00 14.21
N ALA A 218 13.28 0.90 13.67
CA ALA A 218 12.93 0.81 12.26
C ALA A 218 11.79 1.77 11.87
N LEU A 219 10.92 2.16 12.80
CA LEU A 219 9.79 3.06 12.54
C LEU A 219 10.06 4.53 12.89
N CYS A 220 11.08 4.82 13.70
CA CYS A 220 11.46 6.18 14.07
C CYS A 220 12.57 6.73 13.16
N ASP A 221 12.62 8.06 13.06
CA ASP A 221 13.79 8.79 12.55
C ASP A 221 14.90 8.82 13.60
N ASP A 222 16.17 8.82 13.18
CA ASP A 222 17.31 8.85 14.10
C ASP A 222 17.36 10.14 14.95
N ASN A 223 16.78 11.24 14.44
CA ASN A 223 16.66 12.53 15.10
C ASN A 223 15.26 12.79 15.67
N ILE A 224 14.48 11.73 15.96
CA ILE A 224 13.15 11.85 16.54
C ILE A 224 13.14 12.78 17.76
N SER A 225 12.17 13.68 17.83
CA SER A 225 11.93 14.50 19.02
C SER A 225 10.68 14.04 19.77
N ALA A 226 10.68 14.19 21.09
CA ALA A 226 9.57 13.76 21.91
C ALA A 226 9.31 14.72 23.07
N ILE A 227 8.02 14.90 23.41
CA ILE A 227 7.56 15.51 24.66
C ILE A 227 6.65 14.47 25.32
N GLU A 228 7.05 14.00 26.50
CA GLU A 228 6.30 12.97 27.22
C GLU A 228 6.32 13.24 28.73
N PRO A 229 5.39 12.68 29.52
CA PRO A 229 5.30 12.98 30.96
C PRO A 229 6.62 12.74 31.71
N GLN A 230 7.40 11.73 31.28
CA GLN A 230 8.69 11.36 31.85
C GLN A 230 9.79 12.40 31.60
N SER A 231 9.65 13.23 30.56
CA SER A 231 10.62 14.28 30.26
C SER A 231 10.40 15.55 31.08
N MET A 232 9.36 15.59 31.93
CA MET A 232 9.04 16.73 32.81
C MET A 232 9.03 18.08 32.07
N GLY A 233 8.50 18.09 30.85
CA GLY A 233 8.39 19.28 30.00
C GLY A 233 9.63 19.60 29.15
N HIS A 234 10.70 18.80 29.25
CA HIS A 234 11.84 18.92 28.35
C HIS A 234 11.59 18.19 27.03
N VAL A 235 12.17 18.71 25.95
CA VAL A 235 12.23 18.00 24.68
C VAL A 235 13.31 16.93 24.77
N VAL A 236 12.95 15.69 24.46
CA VAL A 236 13.90 14.59 24.25
C VAL A 236 14.24 14.56 22.77
N GLU A 237 15.53 14.48 22.45
CA GLU A 237 16.01 14.43 21.06
C GLU A 237 16.85 13.17 20.79
N GLY A 238 16.59 12.57 19.64
CA GLY A 238 17.30 11.42 19.10
C GLY A 238 16.98 10.10 19.81
N MET A 239 17.67 9.06 19.35
CA MET A 239 17.39 7.69 19.76
C MET A 239 18.03 7.27 21.09
N LYS A 240 19.01 8.02 21.62
CA LYS A 240 19.78 7.61 22.81
C LYS A 240 18.93 7.46 24.07
N PHE A 241 18.03 8.41 24.31
CA PHE A 241 17.10 8.35 25.45
C PHE A 241 16.16 7.15 25.31
N HIS A 242 15.56 6.97 24.13
CA HIS A 242 14.67 5.84 23.86
C HIS A 242 15.41 4.50 24.00
N GLU A 243 16.64 4.38 23.49
CA GLU A 243 17.46 3.17 23.66
C GLU A 243 17.75 2.88 25.14
N PHE A 244 18.13 3.91 25.91
CA PHE A 244 18.30 3.78 27.35
C PHE A 244 17.01 3.31 28.01
N TYR A 245 15.87 3.87 27.61
CA TYR A 245 14.57 3.49 28.13
C TYR A 245 14.29 1.99 27.88
N PHE A 246 14.35 1.51 26.63
CA PHE A 246 14.16 0.09 26.30
C PHE A 246 15.14 -0.86 27.04
N LYS A 247 16.39 -0.45 27.25
CA LYS A 247 17.39 -1.26 28.00
C LYS A 247 17.09 -1.39 29.49
N ASN A 248 16.43 -0.39 30.08
CA ASN A 248 16.21 -0.30 31.52
C ASN A 248 14.75 -0.56 31.93
N GLN A 249 13.84 -0.76 30.97
CA GLN A 249 12.46 -1.19 31.25
C GLN A 249 12.43 -2.71 31.51
N GLY A 250 11.73 -3.13 32.57
CA GLY A 250 11.24 -4.50 32.67
C GLY A 250 10.17 -4.79 31.60
N ARG A 251 9.65 -6.03 31.55
CA ARG A 251 8.49 -6.35 30.68
C ARG A 251 7.28 -5.51 31.13
N GLY A 252 6.69 -4.70 30.24
CA GLY A 252 5.42 -4.02 30.51
C GLY A 252 5.28 -2.57 30.04
N GLY A 253 6.37 -1.89 29.63
CA GLY A 253 6.32 -0.46 29.31
C GLY A 253 6.10 0.41 30.57
N LEU A 254 6.63 1.63 30.63
CA LEU A 254 6.35 2.61 31.72
C LEU A 254 6.65 2.14 33.17
N GLY A 255 7.42 1.07 33.36
CA GLY A 255 7.70 0.52 34.69
C GLY A 255 6.58 -0.32 35.29
N VAL A 256 5.59 -0.76 34.49
CA VAL A 256 4.49 -1.61 34.95
C VAL A 256 4.96 -3.07 35.01
N ALA A 257 4.64 -3.78 36.10
CA ALA A 257 5.05 -5.17 36.32
C ALA A 257 4.24 -6.21 35.50
N SER A 258 3.13 -5.79 34.89
CA SER A 258 2.22 -6.64 34.13
C SER A 258 2.25 -6.31 32.64
N VAL A 259 1.84 -7.29 31.81
CA VAL A 259 1.72 -7.11 30.37
C VAL A 259 0.64 -6.08 30.08
N CYS A 260 1.02 -5.00 29.43
CA CYS A 260 0.14 -3.93 29.01
C CYS A 260 -0.06 -3.96 27.49
N GLN A 261 -1.23 -3.54 27.04
CA GLN A 261 -1.54 -3.31 25.63
C GLN A 261 -1.96 -1.86 25.44
N ALA A 262 -1.34 -1.15 24.50
CA ALA A 262 -1.81 0.14 24.03
C ALA A 262 -2.73 -0.05 22.83
N ASN A 263 -3.77 0.78 22.74
CA ASN A 263 -4.68 0.83 21.61
C ASN A 263 -4.82 2.27 21.12
N VAL A 264 -4.70 2.45 19.80
CA VAL A 264 -5.03 3.69 19.10
C VAL A 264 -6.55 3.79 19.01
N VAL A 265 -7.15 4.68 19.81
CA VAL A 265 -8.59 4.90 19.84
C VAL A 265 -8.92 6.27 19.27
N ASP A 266 -9.99 6.34 18.47
CA ASP A 266 -10.47 7.56 17.80
C ASP A 266 -9.36 8.33 17.05
N PRO A 267 -8.65 7.67 16.09
CA PRO A 267 -7.57 8.32 15.39
C PRO A 267 -8.08 9.38 14.40
N HIS A 268 -7.45 10.54 14.44
CA HIS A 268 -7.59 11.58 13.44
C HIS A 268 -6.28 11.74 12.67
N VAL A 269 -6.34 11.51 11.36
CA VAL A 269 -5.17 11.63 10.46
C VAL A 269 -5.32 12.84 9.56
N LYS A 270 -4.27 13.66 9.48
CA LYS A 270 -4.15 14.74 8.50
C LYS A 270 -2.92 14.52 7.63
N LEU A 271 -3.14 14.34 6.33
CA LEU A 271 -2.08 14.28 5.32
C LEU A 271 -1.73 15.69 4.84
N LEU A 272 -0.43 15.97 4.77
CA LEU A 272 0.17 17.26 4.38
C LEU A 272 1.38 16.98 3.47
N GLY A 273 1.10 16.52 2.24
CA GLY A 273 2.14 16.14 1.28
C GLY A 273 2.89 14.88 1.72
N ASP A 274 4.19 15.01 1.98
CA ASP A 274 5.05 13.95 2.52
C ASP A 274 4.99 13.82 4.04
N THR A 275 4.20 14.67 4.71
CA THR A 275 4.06 14.70 6.16
C THR A 275 2.65 14.30 6.54
N ALA A 276 2.50 13.61 7.67
CA ALA A 276 1.22 13.26 8.23
C ALA A 276 1.19 13.46 9.74
N ILE A 277 0.03 13.87 10.26
CA ILE A 277 -0.21 14.01 11.69
C ILE A 277 -1.26 12.99 12.08
N VAL A 278 -0.95 12.14 13.06
CA VAL A 278 -1.86 11.14 13.64
C VAL A 278 -2.09 11.53 15.09
N SER A 279 -3.29 12.01 15.42
CA SER A 279 -3.71 12.35 16.79
C SER A 279 -4.74 11.34 17.27
N PHE A 280 -4.61 10.85 18.50
CA PHE A 280 -5.45 9.76 18.99
C PHE A 280 -5.46 9.68 20.53
N ALA A 281 -6.42 8.93 21.06
CA ALA A 281 -6.42 8.46 22.44
C ALA A 281 -5.61 7.17 22.55
N ASN A 282 -4.47 7.24 23.24
CA ASN A 282 -3.66 6.07 23.56
C ASN A 282 -4.21 5.43 24.84
N VAL A 283 -5.01 4.38 24.67
CA VAL A 283 -5.61 3.64 25.80
C VAL A 283 -4.71 2.47 26.16
N ILE A 284 -4.09 2.54 27.33
CA ILE A 284 -3.22 1.50 27.87
C ILE A 284 -4.04 0.66 28.85
N GLN A 285 -4.12 -0.63 28.60
CA GLN A 285 -4.88 -1.59 29.40
C GLN A 285 -3.94 -2.66 29.94
N SER A 286 -4.23 -3.15 31.14
CA SER A 286 -3.55 -4.30 31.72
C SER A 286 -4.59 -5.22 32.37
N ALA A 287 -4.18 -6.45 32.72
CA ALA A 287 -5.06 -7.40 33.39
C ALA A 287 -5.28 -7.09 34.88
N SER A 288 -4.40 -6.30 35.50
CA SER A 288 -4.32 -6.12 36.95
C SER A 288 -4.49 -4.69 37.43
N GLU A 289 -4.31 -3.71 36.54
CA GLU A 289 -4.35 -2.27 36.82
C GLU A 289 -5.45 -1.59 36.00
N PRO A 290 -6.03 -0.48 36.50
CA PRO A 290 -6.96 0.34 35.73
C PRO A 290 -6.37 0.84 34.40
N SER A 291 -7.22 0.98 33.39
CA SER A 291 -6.81 1.56 32.12
C SER A 291 -6.35 3.01 32.29
N VAL A 292 -5.24 3.37 31.65
CA VAL A 292 -4.72 4.75 31.59
C VAL A 292 -4.92 5.27 30.18
N VAL A 293 -5.27 6.55 30.05
CA VAL A 293 -5.47 7.21 28.75
C VAL A 293 -4.55 8.41 28.64
N TYR A 294 -3.80 8.45 27.54
CA TYR A 294 -3.02 9.62 27.13
C TYR A 294 -3.57 10.19 25.83
N MET A 295 -3.46 11.51 25.66
CA MET A 295 -3.61 12.13 24.36
C MET A 295 -2.25 12.11 23.68
N GLU A 296 -2.20 11.58 22.47
CA GLU A 296 -0.96 11.42 21.74
C GLU A 296 -1.10 11.94 20.32
N THR A 297 -0.13 12.75 19.90
CA THR A 297 0.02 13.23 18.54
C THR A 297 1.37 12.77 18.02
N ARG A 298 1.37 12.11 16.87
CA ARG A 298 2.57 11.67 16.16
C ARG A 298 2.68 12.35 14.81
N VAL A 299 3.85 12.89 14.52
CA VAL A 299 4.20 13.40 13.20
C VAL A 299 4.99 12.33 12.48
N TRP A 300 4.52 11.98 11.29
CA TRP A 300 5.15 11.04 10.38
C TRP A 300 5.66 11.79 9.17
N HIS A 301 6.85 11.46 8.70
CA HIS A 301 7.41 11.97 7.46
C HIS A 301 7.72 10.80 6.54
N ARG A 302 7.35 10.91 5.28
CA ARG A 302 7.63 9.94 4.24
C ARG A 302 8.91 10.32 3.51
N SER A 303 9.88 9.41 3.53
CA SER A 303 11.10 9.59 2.76
C SER A 303 10.79 9.67 1.26
N ALA A 304 11.34 10.69 0.59
CA ALA A 304 11.26 10.82 -0.86
C ALA A 304 12.05 9.71 -1.60
N THR A 305 13.11 9.18 -0.99
CA THR A 305 13.96 8.15 -1.61
C THR A 305 13.40 6.76 -1.38
N THR A 306 13.04 6.43 -0.14
CA THR A 306 12.61 5.07 0.21
C THR A 306 11.09 4.90 0.18
N GLY A 307 10.31 5.99 0.16
CA GLY A 307 8.85 5.94 0.25
C GLY A 307 8.30 5.47 1.60
N ALA A 308 9.18 5.13 2.57
CA ALA A 308 8.79 4.65 3.88
C ALA A 308 8.41 5.81 4.81
N TRP A 309 7.41 5.56 5.67
CA TRP A 309 7.01 6.48 6.72
C TRP A 309 7.86 6.29 7.98
N LYS A 310 8.35 7.39 8.52
CA LYS A 310 9.12 7.45 9.77
C LYS A 310 8.45 8.40 10.75
N ASN A 311 8.34 8.00 12.00
CA ASN A 311 7.91 8.89 13.06
C ASN A 311 9.06 9.84 13.41
N VAL A 312 8.84 11.14 13.23
CA VAL A 312 9.85 12.20 13.43
C VAL A 312 9.61 13.00 14.70
N HIS A 313 8.36 13.01 15.19
CA HIS A 313 8.01 13.67 16.43
C HIS A 313 6.84 12.95 17.09
N PHE A 314 6.80 12.96 18.43
CA PHE A 314 5.56 12.71 19.15
C PHE A 314 5.42 13.58 20.39
N HIS A 315 4.18 13.92 20.70
CA HIS A 315 3.81 14.58 21.95
C HIS A 315 2.75 13.72 22.63
N ARG A 316 3.01 13.34 23.88
CA ARG A 316 2.08 12.64 24.75
C ARG A 316 1.78 13.50 25.98
N SER A 317 0.51 13.80 26.23
CA SER A 317 0.04 14.49 27.42
C SER A 317 -0.94 13.62 28.21
N SER A 318 -0.91 13.72 29.54
CA SER A 318 -1.99 13.17 30.37
C SER A 318 -3.29 13.93 30.08
N LYS A 319 -4.42 13.22 30.15
CA LYS A 319 -5.73 13.86 30.17
C LYS A 319 -5.93 14.64 31.47
#